data_AF-A0A834MSA6-F1
#
_entry.id   AF-A0A834MSA6-F1
#
_cell.length_a   1.000
_cell.length_b   1.000
_cell.length_c   1.000
_cell.angle_alpha   90.00
_cell.angle_beta   90.00
_cell.angle_gamma   90.00
#
_symmetry.space_group_name_H-M   'P 1'
#
loop_
_entity.id
_entity.type
_entity.pdbx_description
1 polymer ?
#
loop_
_entity_poly.entity_id
_entity_poly.type
_entity_poly.pdbx_seq_one_letter_code
_entity_poly.pdbx_strand_id
1 'polypeptide(L)'
;MLVPLESAQSHDSSDKYSFRSDDECPLHITVLDFLYNFTVPDLEMTWPCEARFYWLSLQPFVKFVRFLLSYGTPLIIIIGVILNTVSFAILNTPVSCDSSLSLYLKVLAISDNGALIFNYAVGIAKSHFTFVNDLFMNSQFLCDTNSIIMELFQFTSTWLVVSLTWARVIAIIFPFGAHNSNPERFAIISITTLTCVSFVISLTKLYSGGYETDSVFEFIPCQKKIKPWGSAMYFYIALSTWLPLIFIFIGNVLLVIHMKKLDALRRQLTRSFRQKINKTNKTSRTLLAVSMVYLILLLPLGIVETLELYWDVILIKYPEKSMKENKEYINWLEEKMLLKWCRGLFFHVYHWNFACNFFLYCLTGEKFRRVLIRKLKNCKIILTSKKSAKCLPWCKCDDRLKSIRTPSILLIKVVTFDESSVNDNITTQHNDVASIT
;
A
#
# COMPACT_ATOMS: atom_id res chain seq x y z
N MET A 1 24.97 44.24 56.09
CA MET A 1 24.36 45.57 55.84
C MET A 1 23.47 45.38 54.61
N LEU A 2 22.13 45.22 54.62
CA LEU A 2 21.08 45.89 55.42
C LEU A 2 21.37 47.40 55.45
N VAL A 3 20.72 48.30 54.71
CA VAL A 3 19.28 48.66 54.45
C VAL A 3 19.29 49.84 53.41
N PRO A 4 18.21 50.43 52.81
CA PRO A 4 16.77 50.08 52.63
C PRO A 4 16.22 50.14 51.17
N LEU A 5 14.99 49.63 51.06
CA LEU A 5 13.95 49.96 50.08
C LEU A 5 13.62 51.47 50.01
N GLU A 6 13.34 51.95 48.80
CA GLU A 6 12.33 52.98 48.57
C GLU A 6 11.47 52.60 47.36
N SER A 7 10.18 52.86 47.51
CA SER A 7 9.07 52.39 46.68
C SER A 7 8.66 53.37 45.57
N ALA A 8 8.05 52.78 44.53
CA ALA A 8 7.06 53.35 43.62
C ALA A 8 7.56 54.16 42.40
N GLN A 9 7.47 53.55 41.21
CA GLN A 9 6.37 53.85 40.28
C GLN A 9 6.31 52.81 39.16
N SER A 10 5.08 52.37 38.90
CA SER A 10 4.65 51.33 37.97
C SER A 10 4.75 51.77 36.50
N HIS A 11 5.48 51.01 35.70
CA HIS A 11 5.23 50.90 34.26
C HIS A 11 4.91 49.44 33.96
N ASP A 12 3.62 49.15 33.88
CA ASP A 12 3.05 47.87 33.47
C ASP A 12 3.16 47.77 31.94
N SER A 13 4.17 47.05 31.45
CA SER A 13 4.28 46.60 30.06
C SER A 13 3.42 45.34 29.90
N SER A 14 2.12 45.55 29.79
CA SER A 14 1.15 44.53 29.38
C SER A 14 0.70 44.83 27.95
N ASP A 15 1.39 44.27 26.96
CA ASP A 15 0.86 44.13 25.60
C ASP A 15 -0.29 43.13 25.61
N LYS A 16 -1.46 43.61 26.05
CA LYS A 16 -2.75 42.94 25.89
C LYS A 16 -3.20 43.15 24.45
N TYR A 17 -3.12 42.10 23.64
CA TYR A 17 -4.02 41.94 22.49
C TYR A 17 -5.45 41.81 23.01
N SER A 18 -6.10 42.96 23.20
CA SER A 18 -7.51 43.11 23.51
C SER A 18 -8.29 43.11 22.19
N PHE A 19 -8.74 41.95 21.73
CA PHE A 19 -9.74 41.90 20.65
C PHE A 19 -11.11 42.30 21.23
N ARG A 20 -11.63 43.40 20.70
CA ARG A 20 -12.95 43.98 20.98
C ARG A 20 -14.01 43.07 20.38
N SER A 21 -15.00 42.69 21.17
CA SER A 21 -16.01 41.67 20.86
C SER A 21 -17.20 42.17 20.01
N ASP A 22 -16.99 43.11 19.08
CA ASP A 22 -18.07 43.67 18.23
C ASP A 22 -17.65 44.03 16.78
N ASP A 23 -16.42 43.73 16.36
CA ASP A 23 -16.02 43.95 14.96
C ASP A 23 -16.28 42.67 14.15
N GLU A 24 -17.13 42.75 13.13
CA GLU A 24 -17.28 41.71 12.11
C GLU A 24 -15.89 41.30 11.59
N CYS A 25 -15.62 39.99 11.52
CA CYS A 25 -14.34 39.48 11.06
C CYS A 25 -14.00 40.08 9.68
N PRO A 26 -12.83 40.74 9.50
CA PRO A 26 -12.47 41.36 8.22
C PRO A 26 -12.26 40.34 7.10
N LEU A 27 -12.12 39.05 7.44
CA LEU A 27 -12.00 37.96 6.49
C LEU A 27 -13.35 37.26 6.32
N HIS A 28 -13.91 37.38 5.12
CA HIS A 28 -15.10 36.62 4.75
C HIS A 28 -14.79 35.12 4.68
N ILE A 29 -15.78 34.28 4.98
CA ILE A 29 -15.62 32.82 5.06
C ILE A 29 -15.20 32.16 3.74
N THR A 30 -15.39 32.85 2.62
CA THR A 30 -14.96 32.43 1.28
C THR A 30 -13.44 32.33 1.12
N VAL A 31 -12.66 32.84 2.07
CA VAL A 31 -11.21 32.65 2.13
C VAL A 31 -10.83 31.17 2.33
N LEU A 32 -11.73 30.38 2.93
CA LEU A 32 -11.57 28.94 3.12
C LEU A 32 -11.97 28.20 1.83
N ASP A 33 -10.99 27.99 0.94
CA ASP A 33 -11.20 27.44 -0.40
C ASP A 33 -11.69 25.98 -0.45
N PHE A 34 -11.66 25.28 0.68
CA PHE A 34 -12.18 23.91 0.83
C PHE A 34 -13.66 23.85 1.22
N LEU A 35 -14.29 25.00 1.51
CA LEU A 35 -15.72 25.06 1.78
C LEU A 35 -16.51 25.20 0.48
N TYR A 36 -17.27 24.16 0.14
CA TYR A 36 -18.09 24.11 -1.09
C TYR A 36 -19.57 24.41 -0.85
N ASN A 37 -20.05 24.33 0.41
CA ASN A 37 -21.45 24.55 0.75
C ASN A 37 -21.60 25.62 1.83
N PHE A 38 -21.93 26.85 1.40
CA PHE A 38 -22.16 27.99 2.27
C PHE A 38 -23.59 28.04 2.84
N THR A 39 -24.46 27.08 2.52
CA THR A 39 -25.84 27.04 3.03
C THR A 39 -25.97 26.38 4.42
N VAL A 40 -24.87 25.85 4.96
CA VAL A 40 -24.86 25.21 6.28
C VAL A 40 -25.00 26.30 7.35
N PRO A 41 -25.95 26.17 8.31
CA PRO A 41 -26.10 27.13 9.40
C PRO A 41 -24.84 27.17 10.28
N ASP A 42 -24.63 28.28 10.98
CA ASP A 42 -23.55 28.47 11.97
C ASP A 42 -22.11 28.37 11.42
N LEU A 43 -21.92 28.65 10.12
CA LEU A 43 -20.61 28.66 9.47
C LEU A 43 -19.63 29.65 10.14
N GLU A 44 -20.13 30.83 10.51
CA GLU A 44 -19.36 31.88 11.22
C GLU A 44 -18.88 31.42 12.61
N MET A 45 -19.68 30.60 13.31
CA MET A 45 -19.33 30.02 14.61
C MET A 45 -18.36 28.84 14.46
N THR A 46 -18.51 28.05 13.40
CA THR A 46 -17.66 26.89 13.10
C THR A 46 -16.28 27.33 12.61
N TRP A 47 -16.18 28.47 11.94
CA TRP A 47 -14.95 28.99 11.35
C TRP A 47 -14.63 30.38 11.90
N PRO A 48 -14.14 30.47 13.14
CA PRO A 48 -13.81 31.75 13.76
C PRO A 48 -12.72 32.51 12.99
N CYS A 49 -12.63 33.81 13.22
CA CYS A 49 -11.77 34.72 12.45
C CYS A 49 -10.29 34.32 12.50
N GLU A 50 -9.83 33.90 13.67
CA GLU A 50 -8.47 33.42 13.94
C GLU A 50 -8.11 32.23 13.05
N ALA A 51 -9.03 31.27 12.91
CA ALA A 51 -8.85 30.12 12.03
C ALA A 51 -8.74 30.54 10.55
N ARG A 52 -9.44 31.61 10.13
CA ARG A 52 -9.34 32.16 8.76
C ARG A 52 -7.98 32.82 8.53
N PHE A 53 -7.46 33.55 9.51
CA PHE A 53 -6.10 34.10 9.44
C PHE A 53 -5.04 33.00 9.42
N TYR A 54 -5.21 31.98 10.25
CA TYR A 54 -4.32 30.81 10.24
C TYR A 54 -4.36 30.08 8.89
N TRP A 55 -5.54 29.92 8.28
CA TRP A 55 -5.65 29.34 6.95
C TRP A 55 -4.82 30.11 5.90
N LEU A 56 -4.86 31.44 5.93
CA LEU A 56 -4.05 32.27 5.04
C LEU A 56 -2.54 32.08 5.26
N SER A 57 -2.11 31.94 6.52
CA SER A 57 -0.69 31.68 6.84
C SER A 57 -0.26 30.27 6.43
N LEU A 58 -1.16 29.29 6.48
CA LEU A 58 -0.93 27.90 6.05
C LEU A 58 -0.95 27.75 4.53
N GLN A 59 -1.60 28.66 3.80
CA GLN A 59 -1.84 28.57 2.36
C GLN A 59 -0.58 28.30 1.50
N PRO A 60 0.62 28.86 1.77
CA PRO A 60 1.82 28.52 1.02
C PRO A 60 2.19 27.03 1.11
N PHE A 61 2.07 26.45 2.31
CA PHE A 61 2.30 25.02 2.54
C PHE A 61 1.23 24.19 1.82
N VAL A 62 -0.04 24.58 1.93
CA VAL A 62 -1.16 23.94 1.22
C VAL A 62 -0.92 23.90 -0.29
N LYS A 63 -0.55 25.05 -0.88
CA LYS A 63 -0.26 25.16 -2.32
C LYS A 63 0.90 24.25 -2.73
N PHE A 64 1.94 24.15 -1.91
CA PHE A 64 3.05 23.23 -2.15
C PHE A 64 2.61 21.77 -2.13
N VAL A 65 1.81 21.34 -1.13
CA VAL A 65 1.31 19.97 -1.04
C VAL A 65 0.35 19.65 -2.19
N ARG A 66 -0.58 20.56 -2.53
CA ARG A 66 -1.44 20.43 -3.72
C ARG A 66 -0.62 20.28 -4.99
N PHE A 67 0.44 21.07 -5.16
CA PHE A 67 1.34 20.96 -6.31
C PHE A 67 1.98 19.55 -6.41
N LEU A 68 2.50 19.02 -5.29
CA LEU A 68 3.06 17.67 -5.26
C LEU A 68 2.00 16.59 -5.58
N LEU A 69 0.81 16.72 -5.00
CA LEU A 69 -0.28 15.76 -5.21
C LEU A 69 -0.80 15.79 -6.66
N SER A 70 -1.06 16.97 -7.21
CA SER A 70 -1.62 17.14 -8.56
C SER A 70 -0.60 16.92 -9.68
N TYR A 71 0.66 17.32 -9.52
CA TYR A 71 1.66 17.27 -10.60
C TYR A 71 2.81 16.30 -10.33
N GLY A 72 3.23 16.15 -9.07
CA GLY A 72 4.25 15.16 -8.70
C GLY A 72 3.73 13.73 -8.78
N THR A 73 2.51 13.47 -8.31
CA THR A 73 1.95 12.11 -8.28
C THR A 73 1.75 11.48 -9.68
N PRO A 74 1.25 12.19 -10.71
CA PRO A 74 1.19 11.64 -12.08
C PRO A 74 2.55 11.20 -12.62
N LEU A 75 3.62 11.96 -12.32
CA LEU A 75 4.98 11.58 -12.70
C LEU A 75 5.39 10.27 -12.02
N ILE A 76 5.12 10.13 -10.72
CA ILE A 76 5.37 8.90 -9.96
C ILE A 76 4.58 7.72 -10.55
N ILE A 77 3.32 7.92 -10.92
CA ILE A 77 2.47 6.90 -11.54
C ILE A 77 3.06 6.44 -12.87
N ILE A 78 3.38 7.37 -13.77
CA ILE A 78 3.92 7.05 -15.11
C ILE A 78 5.23 6.26 -14.96
N ILE A 79 6.17 6.79 -14.17
CA ILE A 79 7.47 6.15 -13.94
C ILE A 79 7.28 4.78 -13.28
N GLY A 80 6.49 4.72 -12.20
CA GLY A 80 6.26 3.50 -11.43
C GLY A 80 5.61 2.41 -12.27
N VAL A 81 4.53 2.70 -13.00
CA VAL A 81 3.84 1.72 -13.84
C VAL A 81 4.76 1.15 -14.92
N ILE A 82 5.53 2.02 -15.59
CA ILE A 82 6.50 1.58 -16.60
C ILE A 82 7.57 0.68 -15.96
N LEU A 83 8.20 1.12 -14.88
CA LEU A 83 9.34 0.43 -14.28
C LEU A 83 8.98 -0.86 -13.56
N ASN A 84 7.79 -0.95 -12.95
CA ASN A 84 7.27 -2.18 -12.39
C ASN A 84 6.87 -3.18 -13.47
N THR A 85 6.30 -2.71 -14.58
CA THR A 85 6.01 -3.57 -15.75
C THR A 85 7.30 -4.14 -16.33
N VAL A 86 8.34 -3.31 -16.46
CA VAL A 86 9.68 -3.77 -16.87
C VAL A 86 10.25 -4.76 -15.85
N SER A 87 10.11 -4.50 -14.55
CA SER A 87 10.53 -5.43 -13.48
C SER A 87 9.86 -6.78 -13.63
N PHE A 88 8.54 -6.82 -13.81
CA PHE A 88 7.77 -8.04 -14.01
C PHE A 88 8.25 -8.82 -15.25
N ALA A 89 8.44 -8.13 -16.38
CA ALA A 89 8.96 -8.74 -17.61
C ALA A 89 10.37 -9.34 -17.43
N ILE A 90 11.25 -8.67 -16.70
CA ILE A 90 12.61 -9.16 -16.39
C ILE A 90 12.56 -10.37 -15.46
N LEU A 91 11.73 -10.34 -14.43
CA LEU A 91 11.59 -11.43 -13.47
C LEU A 91 10.95 -12.67 -14.10
N ASN A 92 10.15 -12.51 -15.15
CA ASN A 92 9.61 -13.64 -15.94
C ASN A 92 10.61 -14.30 -16.88
N THR A 93 11.83 -13.77 -17.00
CA THR A 93 12.85 -14.47 -17.79
C THR A 93 13.33 -15.75 -17.10
N PRO A 94 13.62 -16.84 -17.85
CA PRO A 94 14.00 -18.13 -17.28
C PRO A 94 15.19 -18.05 -16.30
N VAL A 95 16.14 -17.16 -16.59
CA VAL A 95 17.36 -16.95 -15.78
C VAL A 95 17.06 -16.34 -14.40
N SER A 96 15.93 -15.64 -14.25
CA SER A 96 15.46 -15.05 -12.99
C SER A 96 14.37 -15.88 -12.31
N CYS A 97 13.71 -16.78 -13.05
CA CYS A 97 12.48 -17.45 -12.65
C CYS A 97 12.66 -18.54 -11.58
N ASP A 98 13.86 -19.11 -11.43
CA ASP A 98 14.15 -20.28 -10.57
C ASP A 98 14.28 -19.95 -9.08
N SER A 99 13.54 -18.97 -8.55
CA SER A 99 13.59 -18.70 -7.11
C SER A 99 12.28 -18.23 -6.53
N SER A 100 11.96 -18.72 -5.32
CA SER A 100 10.88 -18.21 -4.48
C SER A 100 10.91 -16.69 -4.34
N LEU A 101 12.12 -16.08 -4.32
CA LEU A 101 12.30 -14.61 -4.33
C LEU A 101 11.63 -13.95 -5.54
N SER A 102 11.88 -14.50 -6.73
CA SER A 102 11.38 -13.92 -7.97
C SER A 102 9.87 -13.95 -8.01
N LEU A 103 9.23 -14.95 -7.40
CA LEU A 103 7.78 -15.06 -7.34
C LEU A 103 7.18 -13.95 -6.45
N TYR A 104 7.74 -13.70 -5.26
CA TYR A 104 7.33 -12.55 -4.45
C TYR A 104 7.51 -11.21 -5.18
N LEU A 105 8.67 -10.99 -5.81
CA LEU A 105 8.95 -9.72 -6.51
C LEU A 105 8.04 -9.50 -7.72
N LYS A 106 7.59 -10.57 -8.40
CA LYS A 106 6.59 -10.47 -9.49
C LYS A 106 5.25 -10.01 -8.97
N VAL A 107 4.76 -10.64 -7.90
CA VAL A 107 3.47 -10.28 -7.30
C VAL A 107 3.54 -8.89 -6.69
N LEU A 108 4.67 -8.51 -6.09
CA LEU A 108 4.93 -7.16 -5.61
C LEU A 108 4.83 -6.12 -6.75
N ALA A 109 5.45 -6.37 -7.90
CA ALA A 109 5.33 -5.47 -9.05
C ALA A 109 3.89 -5.36 -9.60
N ILE A 110 3.09 -6.43 -9.53
CA ILE A 110 1.66 -6.40 -9.87
C ILE A 110 0.89 -5.56 -8.86
N SER A 111 1.12 -5.78 -7.55
CA SER A 111 0.42 -5.02 -6.51
C SER A 111 0.79 -3.54 -6.51
N ASP A 112 2.06 -3.22 -6.78
CA ASP A 112 2.54 -1.84 -6.89
C ASP A 112 1.86 -1.12 -8.07
N ASN A 113 1.76 -1.80 -9.24
CA ASN A 113 0.99 -1.27 -10.37
C ASN A 113 -0.48 -1.06 -10.02
N GLY A 114 -1.09 -2.02 -9.32
CA GLY A 114 -2.48 -1.91 -8.87
C GLY A 114 -2.68 -0.72 -7.94
N ALA A 115 -1.78 -0.49 -6.98
CA ALA A 115 -1.83 0.65 -6.09
C ALA A 115 -1.67 1.97 -6.86
N LEU A 116 -0.69 2.06 -7.77
CA LEU A 116 -0.47 3.24 -8.60
C LEU A 116 -1.66 3.60 -9.47
N ILE A 117 -2.33 2.60 -10.06
CA ILE A 117 -3.45 2.82 -10.97
C ILE A 117 -4.74 3.07 -10.18
N PHE A 118 -5.15 2.13 -9.35
CA PHE A 118 -6.49 2.15 -8.74
C PHE A 118 -6.58 3.09 -7.54
N ASN A 119 -5.49 3.32 -6.81
CA ASN A 119 -5.49 4.31 -5.72
C ASN A 119 -5.13 5.69 -6.26
N TYR A 120 -3.91 5.86 -6.78
CA TYR A 120 -3.42 7.20 -7.07
C TYR A 120 -3.94 7.77 -8.39
N ALA A 121 -3.92 7.00 -9.49
CA ALA A 121 -4.40 7.53 -10.77
C ALA A 121 -5.90 7.81 -10.75
N VAL A 122 -6.71 6.89 -10.19
CA VAL A 122 -8.15 7.12 -10.00
C VAL A 122 -8.39 8.26 -9.00
N GLY A 123 -7.64 8.34 -7.89
CA GLY A 123 -7.77 9.42 -6.92
C GLY A 123 -7.55 10.81 -7.52
N ILE A 124 -6.50 10.98 -8.33
CA ILE A 124 -6.22 12.21 -9.08
C ILE A 124 -7.31 12.46 -10.13
N ALA A 125 -7.75 11.42 -10.84
CA ALA A 125 -8.80 11.58 -11.84
C ALA A 125 -10.12 12.07 -11.23
N LYS A 126 -10.51 11.54 -10.06
CA LYS A 126 -11.67 12.01 -9.29
C LYS A 126 -11.49 13.44 -8.77
N SER A 127 -10.27 13.84 -8.43
CA SER A 127 -9.94 15.19 -7.98
C SER A 127 -10.06 16.23 -9.10
N HIS A 128 -9.48 15.94 -10.27
CA HIS A 128 -9.37 16.92 -11.35
C HIS A 128 -10.52 16.90 -12.36
N PHE A 129 -11.22 15.78 -12.50
CA PHE A 129 -12.29 15.63 -13.49
C PHE A 129 -13.62 15.39 -12.79
N THR A 130 -14.47 16.43 -12.78
CA THR A 130 -15.82 16.38 -12.19
C THR A 130 -16.64 15.22 -12.75
N PHE A 131 -16.59 14.97 -14.07
CA PHE A 131 -17.30 13.85 -14.69
C PHE A 131 -16.88 12.48 -14.10
N VAL A 132 -15.61 12.31 -13.75
CA VAL A 132 -15.11 11.06 -13.13
C VAL A 132 -15.67 10.97 -11.73
N ASN A 133 -15.57 12.04 -10.94
CA ASN A 133 -16.13 12.05 -9.60
C ASN A 133 -17.63 11.74 -9.59
N ASP A 134 -18.40 12.38 -10.48
CA ASP A 134 -19.84 12.17 -10.63
C ASP A 134 -20.17 10.73 -11.03
N LEU A 135 -19.37 10.10 -11.90
CA LEU A 135 -19.53 8.68 -12.26
C LEU A 135 -19.43 7.78 -11.02
N PHE A 136 -18.46 8.03 -10.13
CA PHE A 136 -18.31 7.27 -8.89
C PHE A 136 -19.42 7.59 -7.88
N MET A 137 -19.84 8.86 -7.79
CA MET A 137 -20.90 9.26 -6.85
C MET A 137 -22.29 8.74 -7.27
N ASN A 138 -22.55 8.64 -8.57
CA ASN A 138 -23.81 8.14 -9.12
C ASN A 138 -23.89 6.60 -9.14
N SER A 139 -22.76 5.91 -9.02
CA SER A 139 -22.69 4.45 -9.03
C SER A 139 -22.10 3.90 -7.73
N GLN A 140 -22.98 3.44 -6.85
CA GLN A 140 -22.58 2.80 -5.59
C GLN A 140 -21.62 1.62 -5.84
N PHE A 141 -21.92 0.79 -6.85
CA PHE A 141 -21.08 -0.34 -7.23
C PHE A 141 -19.65 0.09 -7.59
N LEU A 142 -19.48 1.10 -8.44
CA LEU A 142 -18.17 1.58 -8.85
C LEU A 142 -17.39 2.14 -7.66
N CYS A 143 -18.05 2.88 -6.77
CA CYS A 143 -17.35 3.46 -5.65
C CYS A 143 -16.95 2.46 -4.56
N ASP A 144 -17.84 1.54 -4.22
CA ASP A 144 -17.55 0.49 -3.26
C ASP A 144 -16.45 -0.44 -3.78
N THR A 145 -16.54 -0.84 -5.05
CA THR A 145 -15.51 -1.64 -5.70
C THR A 145 -14.17 -0.91 -5.75
N ASN A 146 -14.16 0.38 -6.10
CA ASN A 146 -12.93 1.19 -6.07
C ASN A 146 -12.32 1.22 -4.67
N SER A 147 -13.13 1.44 -3.64
CA SER A 147 -12.68 1.46 -2.23
C SER A 147 -11.99 0.15 -1.82
N ILE A 148 -12.56 -1.00 -2.21
CA ILE A 148 -11.99 -2.32 -1.94
C ILE A 148 -10.70 -2.53 -2.73
N ILE A 149 -10.69 -2.20 -4.03
CA ILE A 149 -9.54 -2.42 -4.91
C ILE A 149 -8.34 -1.57 -4.47
N MET A 150 -8.58 -0.31 -4.10
CA MET A 150 -7.56 0.59 -3.55
C MET A 150 -6.88 -0.02 -2.32
N GLU A 151 -7.69 -0.46 -1.36
CA GLU A 151 -7.20 -1.10 -0.13
C GLU A 151 -6.46 -2.41 -0.44
N LEU A 152 -7.01 -3.25 -1.32
CA LEU A 152 -6.45 -4.56 -1.66
C LEU A 152 -5.02 -4.44 -2.17
N PHE A 153 -4.78 -3.57 -3.14
CA PHE A 153 -3.46 -3.46 -3.75
C PHE A 153 -2.45 -2.78 -2.83
N GLN A 154 -2.85 -1.73 -2.12
CA GLN A 154 -1.99 -1.05 -1.16
C GLN A 154 -1.59 -1.99 -0.01
N PHE A 155 -2.57 -2.70 0.56
CA PHE A 155 -2.35 -3.61 1.67
C PHE A 155 -1.51 -4.82 1.25
N THR A 156 -1.83 -5.41 0.09
CA THR A 156 -1.07 -6.55 -0.45
C THR A 156 0.39 -6.17 -0.69
N SER A 157 0.67 -5.03 -1.33
CA SER A 157 2.05 -4.57 -1.55
C SER A 157 2.82 -4.39 -0.24
N THR A 158 2.21 -3.71 0.74
CA THR A 158 2.79 -3.49 2.08
C THR A 158 3.22 -4.79 2.73
N TRP A 159 2.28 -5.74 2.82
CA TRP A 159 2.52 -6.99 3.54
C TRP A 159 3.35 -7.99 2.72
N LEU A 160 3.45 -7.84 1.40
CA LEU A 160 4.42 -8.59 0.60
C LEU A 160 5.84 -8.19 0.97
N VAL A 161 6.13 -6.91 1.23
CA VAL A 161 7.46 -6.47 1.71
C VAL A 161 7.77 -7.09 3.07
N VAL A 162 6.80 -7.11 3.99
CA VAL A 162 6.91 -7.77 5.29
C VAL A 162 7.20 -9.27 5.12
N SER A 163 6.36 -9.98 4.36
CA SER A 163 6.50 -11.42 4.14
C SER A 163 7.83 -11.77 3.46
N LEU A 164 8.26 -10.99 2.47
CA LEU A 164 9.53 -11.18 1.78
C LEU A 164 10.71 -10.98 2.73
N THR A 165 10.64 -10.00 3.64
CA THR A 165 11.62 -9.78 4.72
C THR A 165 11.73 -11.01 5.62
N TRP A 166 10.60 -11.50 6.12
CA TRP A 166 10.56 -12.64 7.05
C TRP A 166 10.90 -13.98 6.39
N ALA A 167 10.48 -14.21 5.15
CA ALA A 167 10.89 -15.38 4.37
C ALA A 167 12.42 -15.47 4.26
N ARG A 168 13.12 -14.33 4.25
CA ARG A 168 14.59 -14.29 4.19
C ARG A 168 15.26 -14.40 5.53
N VAL A 169 14.68 -13.84 6.58
CA VAL A 169 15.09 -14.11 7.96
C VAL A 169 15.04 -15.62 8.21
N ILE A 170 13.91 -16.27 7.92
CA ILE A 170 13.71 -17.71 8.10
C ILE A 170 14.72 -18.51 7.28
N ALA A 171 14.93 -18.16 6.00
CA ALA A 171 15.89 -18.86 5.15
C ALA A 171 17.35 -18.73 5.61
N ILE A 172 17.69 -17.66 6.33
CA ILE A 172 19.04 -17.45 6.90
C ILE A 172 19.19 -18.13 8.26
N ILE A 173 18.16 -18.06 9.12
CA ILE A 173 18.18 -18.68 10.46
C ILE A 173 18.12 -20.20 10.37
N PHE A 174 17.30 -20.74 9.46
CA PHE A 174 17.04 -22.18 9.32
C PHE A 174 17.54 -22.72 7.96
N PRO A 175 18.87 -22.81 7.75
CA PRO A 175 19.44 -23.25 6.48
C PRO A 175 19.16 -24.73 6.14
N PHE A 176 18.86 -25.57 7.15
CA PHE A 176 18.65 -27.01 6.99
C PHE A 176 17.17 -27.44 6.90
N GLY A 177 16.24 -26.68 7.48
CA GLY A 177 14.80 -26.94 7.36
C GLY A 177 14.27 -26.75 5.93
N ALA A 178 15.02 -26.04 5.07
CA ALA A 178 14.67 -25.79 3.67
C ALA A 178 15.02 -26.93 2.70
N HIS A 179 15.60 -28.05 3.17
CA HIS A 179 15.98 -29.16 2.30
C HIS A 179 14.83 -30.16 2.02
N ASN A 180 13.86 -30.30 2.95
CA ASN A 180 12.74 -31.25 2.82
C ASN A 180 11.44 -30.61 2.28
N SER A 181 11.49 -29.34 1.90
CA SER A 181 10.33 -28.50 1.64
C SER A 181 10.54 -27.76 0.32
N ASN A 182 9.65 -27.93 -0.67
CA ASN A 182 9.76 -27.21 -1.94
C ASN A 182 9.56 -25.69 -1.71
N PRO A 183 10.62 -24.86 -1.75
CA PRO A 183 10.56 -23.46 -1.32
C PRO A 183 9.64 -22.61 -2.20
N GLU A 184 9.34 -23.05 -3.42
CA GLU A 184 8.40 -22.40 -4.32
C GLU A 184 6.95 -22.63 -3.86
N ARG A 185 6.62 -23.86 -3.44
CA ARG A 185 5.29 -24.18 -2.92
C ARG A 185 4.96 -23.37 -1.67
N PHE A 186 5.93 -23.23 -0.75
CA PHE A 186 5.75 -22.40 0.44
C PHE A 186 5.57 -20.92 0.09
N ALA A 187 6.31 -20.41 -0.91
CA ALA A 187 6.13 -19.04 -1.37
C ALA A 187 4.74 -18.81 -1.97
N ILE A 188 4.27 -19.74 -2.82
CA ILE A 188 2.93 -19.68 -3.41
C ILE A 188 1.86 -19.70 -2.32
N ILE A 189 1.94 -20.64 -1.37
CA ILE A 189 0.97 -20.72 -0.26
C ILE A 189 0.98 -19.41 0.53
N SER A 190 2.16 -18.91 0.91
CA SER A 190 2.26 -17.67 1.70
C SER A 190 1.67 -16.46 0.97
N ILE A 191 1.95 -16.30 -0.33
CA ILE A 191 1.40 -15.20 -1.12
C ILE A 191 -0.10 -15.35 -1.31
N THR A 192 -0.59 -16.53 -1.66
CA THR A 192 -2.03 -16.76 -1.84
C THR A 192 -2.79 -16.51 -0.53
N THR A 193 -2.28 -17.01 0.59
CA THR A 193 -2.85 -16.73 1.91
C THR A 193 -2.82 -15.24 2.22
N LEU A 194 -1.70 -14.55 1.95
CA LEU A 194 -1.59 -13.12 2.18
C LEU A 194 -2.58 -12.32 1.34
N THR A 195 -2.69 -12.59 0.04
CA THR A 195 -3.64 -11.91 -0.86
C THR A 195 -5.08 -12.18 -0.43
N CYS A 196 -5.40 -13.39 0.02
CA CYS A 196 -6.72 -13.73 0.55
C CYS A 196 -7.04 -12.93 1.83
N VAL A 197 -6.12 -12.88 2.79
CA VAL A 197 -6.26 -12.08 4.02
C VAL A 197 -6.41 -10.59 3.68
N SER A 198 -5.60 -10.08 2.75
CA SER A 198 -5.66 -8.70 2.26
C SER A 198 -7.03 -8.39 1.65
N PHE A 199 -7.59 -9.32 0.87
CA PHE A 199 -8.92 -9.18 0.29
C PHE A 199 -10.01 -9.15 1.37
N VAL A 200 -9.97 -10.05 2.35
CA VAL A 200 -10.92 -10.05 3.48
C VAL A 200 -10.88 -8.74 4.26
N ILE A 201 -9.69 -8.21 4.54
CA ILE A 201 -9.54 -6.90 5.19
C ILE A 201 -10.09 -5.78 4.30
N SER A 202 -9.86 -5.86 2.99
CA SER A 202 -10.33 -4.84 2.05
C SER A 202 -11.85 -4.80 1.92
N LEU A 203 -12.55 -5.91 2.14
CA LEU A 203 -14.01 -5.95 2.19
C LEU A 203 -14.60 -5.09 3.31
N THR A 204 -13.82 -4.77 4.36
CA THR A 204 -14.27 -3.85 5.41
C THR A 204 -14.60 -2.45 4.87
N LYS A 205 -14.00 -2.05 3.73
CA LYS A 205 -14.29 -0.79 3.04
C LYS A 205 -15.69 -0.72 2.42
N LEU A 206 -16.43 -1.82 2.37
CA LEU A 206 -17.87 -1.79 2.03
C LEU A 206 -18.68 -1.02 3.07
N TYR A 207 -18.32 -1.15 4.34
CA TYR A 207 -19.10 -0.61 5.45
C TYR A 207 -18.41 0.56 6.17
N SER A 208 -17.07 0.59 6.15
CA SER A 208 -16.25 1.59 6.83
C SER A 208 -15.65 2.61 5.87
N GLY A 209 -15.93 3.90 6.09
CA GLY A 209 -15.38 5.01 5.29
C GLY A 209 -13.97 5.41 5.67
N GLY A 210 -13.42 4.81 6.74
CA GLY A 210 -12.31 5.40 7.47
C GLY A 210 -12.79 6.53 8.38
N TYR A 211 -11.83 7.26 8.93
CA TYR A 211 -12.08 8.35 9.88
C TYR A 211 -12.14 9.72 9.22
N GLU A 212 -11.52 9.81 8.05
CA GLU A 212 -11.41 10.99 7.23
C GLU A 212 -12.76 11.40 6.67
N THR A 213 -12.99 12.70 6.63
CA THR A 213 -14.18 13.30 6.02
C THR A 213 -13.93 13.69 4.57
N ASP A 214 -12.68 13.98 4.20
CA ASP A 214 -12.22 14.30 2.85
C ASP A 214 -10.99 13.46 2.48
N SER A 215 -10.86 13.13 1.19
CA SER A 215 -9.64 12.50 0.67
C SER A 215 -8.44 13.44 0.72
N VAL A 216 -7.21 12.88 0.81
CA VAL A 216 -5.96 13.62 0.53
C VAL A 216 -5.99 14.34 -0.82
N PHE A 217 -6.66 13.74 -1.82
CA PHE A 217 -6.83 14.32 -3.14
C PHE A 217 -8.04 15.28 -3.24
N GLU A 218 -8.62 15.67 -2.11
CA GLU A 218 -9.70 16.67 -2.01
C GLU A 218 -10.99 16.34 -2.79
N PHE A 219 -11.20 15.07 -3.18
CA PHE A 219 -12.48 14.61 -3.71
C PHE A 219 -13.41 14.16 -2.58
N ILE A 220 -14.72 14.29 -2.82
CA ILE A 220 -15.77 13.88 -1.88
C ILE A 220 -15.82 12.33 -1.82
N PRO A 221 -15.64 11.71 -0.63
CA PRO A 221 -15.77 10.26 -0.50
C PRO A 221 -17.23 9.83 -0.70
N CYS A 222 -17.41 8.60 -1.20
CA CYS A 222 -18.73 8.12 -1.57
C CYS A 222 -19.56 7.74 -0.35
N GLN A 223 -20.75 8.35 -0.27
CA GLN A 223 -21.76 8.18 0.78
C GLN A 223 -21.23 8.32 2.22
N LYS A 224 -22.15 8.60 3.16
CA LYS A 224 -21.82 8.57 4.60
C LYS A 224 -21.65 7.11 5.04
N LYS A 225 -20.49 6.53 4.78
CA LYS A 225 -20.11 5.24 5.37
C LYS A 225 -19.99 5.41 6.89
N ILE A 226 -20.20 4.32 7.63
CA ILE A 226 -20.11 4.35 9.09
C ILE A 226 -18.65 4.64 9.43
N LYS A 227 -18.38 5.72 10.18
CA LYS A 227 -17.05 5.92 10.77
C LYS A 227 -16.81 4.77 11.75
N PRO A 228 -15.74 3.97 11.60
CA PRO A 228 -15.48 2.89 12.55
C PRO A 228 -15.29 3.47 13.95
N TRP A 229 -16.04 2.95 14.94
CA TRP A 229 -16.05 3.49 16.29
C TRP A 229 -14.85 2.93 17.09
N GLY A 230 -14.13 3.81 17.79
CA GLY A 230 -13.16 3.46 18.82
C GLY A 230 -12.06 2.49 18.37
N SER A 231 -12.02 1.28 18.97
CA SER A 231 -10.95 0.28 18.85
C SER A 231 -10.66 -0.20 17.43
N ALA A 232 -11.67 -0.27 16.56
CA ALA A 232 -11.51 -0.74 15.18
C ALA A 232 -10.60 0.19 14.35
N MET A 233 -10.63 1.49 14.64
CA MET A 233 -9.81 2.48 13.96
C MET A 233 -8.33 2.39 14.38
N TYR A 234 -8.07 2.23 15.68
CA TYR A 234 -6.71 1.98 16.18
C TYR A 234 -6.12 0.70 15.59
N PHE A 235 -6.93 -0.36 15.51
CA PHE A 235 -6.51 -1.61 14.90
C PHE A 235 -6.17 -1.43 13.41
N TYR A 236 -6.99 -0.69 12.67
CA TYR A 236 -6.73 -0.40 11.26
C TYR A 236 -5.41 0.35 11.07
N ILE A 237 -5.18 1.46 11.79
CA ILE A 237 -3.93 2.23 11.68
C ILE A 237 -2.73 1.37 12.09
N ALA A 238 -2.86 0.60 13.17
CA ALA A 238 -1.82 -0.33 13.58
C ALA A 238 -1.51 -1.35 12.48
N LEU A 239 -2.52 -1.88 11.80
CA LEU A 239 -2.37 -2.88 10.75
C LEU A 239 -1.84 -2.30 9.42
N SER A 240 -2.20 -1.08 9.07
CA SER A 240 -1.77 -0.41 7.82
C SER A 240 -0.38 0.22 7.94
N THR A 241 0.03 0.67 9.13
CA THR A 241 1.29 1.41 9.32
C THR A 241 2.24 0.74 10.33
N TRP A 242 1.89 0.69 11.62
CA TRP A 242 2.81 0.32 12.69
C TRP A 242 3.24 -1.14 12.69
N LEU A 243 2.34 -2.09 12.44
CA LEU A 243 2.68 -3.50 12.37
C LEU A 243 3.67 -3.77 11.22
N PRO A 244 3.41 -3.34 9.97
CA PRO A 244 4.42 -3.40 8.91
C PRO A 244 5.77 -2.80 9.31
N LEU A 245 5.77 -1.60 9.92
CA LEU A 245 7.00 -0.95 10.39
C LEU A 245 7.76 -1.79 11.41
N ILE A 246 7.08 -2.31 12.43
CA ILE A 246 7.68 -3.13 13.49
C ILE A 246 8.23 -4.43 12.91
N PHE A 247 7.44 -5.16 12.12
CA PHE A 247 7.88 -6.43 11.53
C PHE A 247 9.05 -6.24 10.57
N ILE A 248 9.07 -5.17 9.78
CA ILE A 248 10.18 -4.84 8.89
C ILE A 248 11.41 -4.45 9.69
N PHE A 249 11.26 -3.59 10.71
CA PHE A 249 12.37 -3.17 11.55
C PHE A 249 13.04 -4.35 12.24
N ILE A 250 12.27 -5.19 12.94
CA ILE A 250 12.77 -6.40 13.60
C ILE A 250 13.41 -7.33 12.56
N GLY A 251 12.74 -7.59 11.44
CA GLY A 251 13.26 -8.44 10.37
C GLY A 251 14.60 -7.94 9.83
N ASN A 252 14.74 -6.63 9.59
CA ASN A 252 15.97 -6.01 9.09
C ASN A 252 17.10 -6.08 10.12
N VAL A 253 16.82 -5.84 11.40
CA VAL A 253 17.80 -6.00 12.48
C VAL A 253 18.33 -7.44 12.52
N LEU A 254 17.43 -8.43 12.47
CA LEU A 254 17.80 -9.85 12.42
C LEU A 254 18.62 -10.17 11.17
N LEU A 255 18.22 -9.69 9.99
CA LEU A 255 18.99 -9.87 8.74
C LEU A 255 20.42 -9.34 8.89
N VAL A 256 20.59 -8.14 9.43
CA VAL A 256 21.92 -7.52 9.61
C VAL A 256 22.78 -8.31 10.59
N ILE A 257 22.24 -8.70 11.75
CA ILE A 257 22.95 -9.49 12.76
C ILE A 257 23.43 -10.82 12.15
N HIS A 258 22.53 -11.53 11.49
CA HIS A 258 22.85 -12.83 10.89
C HIS A 258 23.81 -12.70 9.70
N MET A 259 23.69 -11.67 8.87
CA MET A 259 24.65 -11.41 7.79
C MET A 259 26.06 -11.17 8.33
N LYS A 260 26.21 -10.39 9.41
CA LYS A 260 27.52 -10.19 10.08
C LYS A 260 28.10 -11.49 10.62
N LYS A 261 27.27 -12.31 11.27
CA LYS A 261 27.68 -13.64 11.76
C LYS A 261 28.11 -14.55 10.61
N LEU A 262 27.37 -14.55 9.51
CA LEU A 262 27.65 -15.38 8.34
C LEU A 262 28.93 -14.93 7.61
N ASP A 263 29.21 -13.63 7.57
CA ASP A 263 30.47 -13.09 7.03
C ASP A 263 31.68 -13.43 7.91
N ALA A 264 31.52 -13.51 9.23
CA ALA A 264 32.56 -14.00 10.12
C ALA A 264 32.88 -15.48 9.86
N LEU A 265 31.84 -16.33 9.77
CA LEU A 265 31.96 -17.75 9.44
C LEU A 265 32.56 -17.96 8.05
N ARG A 266 32.18 -17.13 7.07
CA ARG A 266 32.68 -17.18 5.69
C ARG A 266 34.21 -17.13 5.62
N ARG A 267 34.87 -16.38 6.51
CA ARG A 267 36.34 -16.27 6.55
C ARG A 267 37.02 -17.59 6.88
N GLN A 268 36.32 -18.52 7.53
CA GLN A 268 36.84 -19.79 8.01
C GLN A 268 36.45 -20.99 7.12
N LEU A 269 35.67 -20.78 6.05
CA LEU A 269 35.03 -21.88 5.31
C LEU A 269 35.62 -22.15 3.93
N THR A 270 35.46 -23.41 3.51
CA THR A 270 35.81 -23.96 2.19
C THR A 270 35.11 -23.24 1.04
N ARG A 271 35.72 -23.32 -0.15
CA ARG A 271 35.34 -22.55 -1.35
C ARG A 271 33.88 -22.77 -1.78
N SER A 272 33.34 -23.98 -1.68
CA SER A 272 31.95 -24.31 -2.07
C SER A 272 30.92 -23.63 -1.16
N PHE A 273 31.10 -23.73 0.16
CA PHE A 273 30.20 -23.12 1.14
C PHE A 273 30.26 -21.59 1.08
N ARG A 274 31.46 -21.03 0.84
CA ARG A 274 31.67 -19.60 0.60
C ARG A 274 30.87 -19.07 -0.59
N GLN A 275 30.74 -19.83 -1.67
CA GLN A 275 29.93 -19.43 -2.83
C GLN A 275 28.43 -19.42 -2.53
N LYS A 276 27.92 -20.41 -1.77
CA LYS A 276 26.51 -20.47 -1.33
C LYS A 276 26.16 -19.26 -0.46
N ILE A 277 27.01 -18.93 0.53
CA ILE A 277 26.86 -17.73 1.37
C ILE A 277 26.83 -16.45 0.52
N ASN A 278 27.76 -16.31 -0.43
CA ASN A 278 27.82 -15.11 -1.29
C ASN A 278 26.54 -14.86 -2.08
N LYS A 279 25.91 -15.93 -2.58
CA LYS A 279 24.63 -15.83 -3.29
C LYS A 279 23.52 -15.33 -2.36
N THR A 280 23.44 -15.88 -1.15
CA THR A 280 22.47 -15.47 -0.12
C THR A 280 22.68 -14.01 0.31
N ASN A 281 23.91 -13.61 0.62
CA ASN A 281 24.22 -12.24 1.06
C ASN A 281 23.85 -11.19 0.00
N LYS A 282 24.10 -11.48 -1.28
CA LYS A 282 23.70 -10.58 -2.38
C LYS A 282 22.18 -10.38 -2.45
N THR A 283 21.39 -11.45 -2.31
CA THR A 283 19.93 -11.35 -2.31
C THR A 283 19.39 -10.67 -1.06
N SER A 284 19.97 -10.93 0.11
CA SER A 284 19.57 -10.29 1.37
C SER A 284 19.88 -8.80 1.38
N ARG A 285 20.97 -8.37 0.74
CA ARG A 285 21.29 -6.94 0.58
C ARG A 285 20.26 -6.20 -0.27
N THR A 286 19.78 -6.81 -1.36
CA THR A 286 18.71 -6.20 -2.17
C THR A 286 17.44 -6.02 -1.37
N LEU A 287 17.06 -7.07 -0.65
CA LEU A 287 15.87 -7.02 0.19
C LEU A 287 15.99 -5.99 1.31
N LEU A 288 17.13 -5.97 2.00
CA LEU A 288 17.40 -4.98 3.05
C LEU A 288 17.24 -3.56 2.52
N ALA A 289 17.71 -3.26 1.30
CA ALA A 289 17.51 -1.94 0.71
C ALA A 289 16.03 -1.62 0.46
N VAL A 290 15.28 -2.57 -0.10
CA VAL A 290 13.83 -2.42 -0.37
C VAL A 290 13.06 -2.20 0.92
N SER A 291 13.28 -3.04 1.92
CA SER A 291 12.58 -2.95 3.20
C SER A 291 13.00 -1.74 4.04
N MET A 292 14.25 -1.28 3.94
CA MET A 292 14.69 -0.04 4.60
C MET A 292 14.08 1.21 3.97
N VAL A 293 14.02 1.29 2.64
CA VAL A 293 13.33 2.39 1.95
C VAL A 293 11.85 2.39 2.32
N TYR A 294 11.23 1.21 2.38
CA TYR A 294 9.84 1.07 2.84
C TYR A 294 9.61 1.65 4.23
N LEU A 295 10.47 1.29 5.18
CA LEU A 295 10.40 1.79 6.56
C LEU A 295 10.52 3.31 6.61
N ILE A 296 11.51 3.87 5.90
CA ILE A 296 11.76 5.33 5.90
C ILE A 296 10.57 6.10 5.30
N LEU A 297 9.99 5.60 4.22
CA LEU A 297 8.90 6.28 3.51
C LEU A 297 7.54 6.09 4.21
N LEU A 298 7.31 4.99 4.94
CA LEU A 298 6.05 4.74 5.67
C LEU A 298 6.05 5.35 7.09
N LEU A 299 7.20 5.44 7.76
CA LEU A 299 7.29 5.94 9.14
C LEU A 299 6.61 7.31 9.36
N PRO A 300 6.90 8.36 8.57
CA PRO A 300 6.31 9.66 8.82
C PRO A 300 4.79 9.69 8.59
N LEU A 301 4.29 8.88 7.65
CA LEU A 301 2.85 8.72 7.45
C LEU A 301 2.18 8.08 8.67
N GLY A 302 2.75 7.00 9.21
CA GLY A 302 2.24 6.35 10.43
C GLY A 302 2.22 7.28 11.64
N ILE A 303 3.23 8.13 11.80
CA ILE A 303 3.26 9.16 12.86
C ILE A 303 2.09 10.13 12.69
N VAL A 304 1.92 10.71 11.50
CA VAL A 304 0.89 11.74 11.28
C VAL A 304 -0.53 11.16 11.35
N GLU A 305 -0.80 9.98 10.78
CA GLU A 305 -2.11 9.32 10.91
C GLU A 305 -2.47 9.04 12.38
N THR A 306 -1.47 8.70 13.21
CA THR A 306 -1.69 8.47 14.65
C THR A 306 -1.97 9.77 15.39
N LEU A 307 -1.25 10.84 15.07
CA LEU A 307 -1.49 12.16 15.65
C LEU A 307 -2.87 12.69 15.25
N GLU A 308 -3.25 12.56 13.98
CA GLU A 308 -4.57 12.96 13.48
C GLU A 308 -5.69 12.17 14.17
N LEU A 309 -5.56 10.84 14.30
CA LEU A 309 -6.50 10.01 15.06
C LEU A 309 -6.64 10.49 16.51
N TYR A 310 -5.51 10.73 17.19
CA TYR A 310 -5.52 11.22 18.56
C TYR A 310 -6.23 12.57 18.67
N TRP A 311 -5.99 13.47 17.71
CA TRP A 311 -6.61 14.80 17.66
C TRP A 311 -8.10 14.77 17.36
N ASP A 312 -8.53 13.89 16.45
CA ASP A 312 -9.92 13.79 15.99
C ASP A 312 -10.83 12.95 16.90
N VAL A 313 -10.27 12.06 17.73
CA VAL A 313 -11.05 11.15 18.58
C VAL A 313 -10.90 11.45 20.07
N ILE A 314 -9.69 11.75 20.54
CA ILE A 314 -9.43 11.95 21.97
C ILE A 314 -9.51 13.42 22.35
N LEU A 315 -8.94 14.31 21.53
CA LEU A 315 -8.88 15.74 21.82
C LEU A 315 -9.97 16.56 21.12
N ILE A 316 -11.05 15.92 20.65
CA ILE A 316 -12.12 16.62 19.94
C ILE A 316 -12.70 17.76 20.78
N LYS A 317 -12.80 18.95 20.16
CA LYS A 317 -13.38 20.16 20.75
C LYS A 317 -14.52 20.66 19.86
N TYR A 318 -15.49 21.32 20.49
CA TYR A 318 -16.67 21.89 19.83
C TYR A 318 -16.71 23.39 20.07
N PRO A 319 -17.31 24.18 19.14
CA PRO A 319 -17.48 25.60 19.35
C PRO A 319 -18.36 25.85 20.57
N GLU A 320 -17.86 26.67 21.49
CA GLU A 320 -18.54 27.03 22.74
C GLU A 320 -18.62 28.54 22.91
N LYS A 321 -19.66 29.00 23.62
CA LYS A 321 -19.91 30.44 23.83
C LYS A 321 -18.92 31.08 24.82
N SER A 322 -18.19 30.29 25.61
CA SER A 322 -17.25 30.82 26.58
C SER A 322 -15.92 31.19 25.90
N MET A 323 -15.33 32.35 26.26
CA MET A 323 -14.06 32.79 25.65
C MET A 323 -12.92 31.77 25.81
N LYS A 324 -12.84 31.10 26.96
CA LYS A 324 -11.73 30.19 27.26
C LYS A 324 -11.85 28.88 26.46
N GLU A 325 -13.03 28.28 26.41
CA GLU A 325 -13.26 27.04 25.66
C GLU A 325 -13.23 27.29 24.15
N ASN A 326 -13.69 28.46 23.69
CA ASN A 326 -13.58 28.83 22.29
C ASN A 326 -12.11 28.95 21.83
N LYS A 327 -11.21 29.41 22.70
CA LYS A 327 -9.76 29.42 22.41
C LYS A 327 -9.19 28.01 22.27
N GLU A 328 -9.63 27.06 23.11
CA GLU A 328 -9.21 25.66 22.98
C GLU A 328 -9.73 25.03 21.68
N TYR A 329 -10.95 25.38 21.26
CA TYR A 329 -11.52 24.96 19.98
C TYR A 329 -10.73 25.52 18.78
N ILE A 330 -10.39 26.81 18.80
CA ILE A 330 -9.57 27.45 17.76
C ILE A 330 -8.23 26.73 17.63
N ASN A 331 -7.50 26.54 18.73
CA ASN A 331 -6.22 25.83 18.72
C ASN A 331 -6.36 24.40 18.17
N TRP A 332 -7.42 23.69 18.57
CA TRP A 332 -7.71 22.36 18.04
C TRP A 332 -7.92 22.39 16.52
N LEU A 333 -8.65 23.39 16.01
CA LEU A 333 -8.96 23.54 14.58
C LEU A 333 -7.72 23.90 13.75
N GLU A 334 -6.86 24.78 14.26
CA GLU A 334 -5.58 25.13 13.62
C GLU A 334 -4.67 23.91 13.45
N GLU A 335 -4.47 23.16 14.53
CA GLU A 335 -3.65 21.93 14.50
C GLU A 335 -4.26 20.86 13.59
N LYS A 336 -5.59 20.73 13.60
CA LYS A 336 -6.30 19.82 12.68
C LYS A 336 -6.06 20.20 11.22
N MET A 337 -6.12 21.49 10.88
CA MET A 337 -5.81 21.97 9.53
C MET A 337 -4.37 21.63 9.14
N LEU A 338 -3.40 21.87 10.02
CA LEU A 338 -2.01 21.52 9.79
C LEU A 338 -1.80 20.02 9.57
N LEU A 339 -2.34 19.18 10.46
CA LEU A 339 -2.21 17.72 10.41
C LEU A 339 -2.77 17.14 9.10
N LYS A 340 -3.92 17.64 8.61
CA LYS A 340 -4.50 17.24 7.31
C LYS A 340 -3.48 17.42 6.17
N TRP A 341 -2.78 18.55 6.13
CA TRP A 341 -1.82 18.85 5.06
C TRP A 341 -0.45 18.16 5.26
N CYS A 342 -0.02 17.98 6.51
CA CYS A 342 1.13 17.12 6.83
C CYS A 342 0.89 15.67 6.38
N ARG A 343 -0.32 15.14 6.57
CA ARG A 343 -0.70 13.83 6.07
C ARG A 343 -0.62 13.78 4.55
N GLY A 344 -1.16 14.80 3.87
CA GLY A 344 -1.06 14.89 2.41
C GLY A 344 0.38 14.86 1.89
N LEU A 345 1.29 15.56 2.56
CA LEU A 345 2.72 15.53 2.24
C LEU A 345 3.31 14.12 2.43
N PHE A 346 3.12 13.50 3.59
CA PHE A 346 3.73 12.20 3.87
C PHE A 346 3.05 11.05 3.13
N PHE A 347 1.78 11.19 2.77
CA PHE A 347 1.11 10.32 1.83
C PHE A 347 1.79 10.38 0.46
N HIS A 348 2.06 11.58 -0.07
CA HIS A 348 2.85 11.74 -1.30
C HIS A 348 4.25 11.10 -1.20
N VAL A 349 4.95 11.29 -0.07
CA VAL A 349 6.26 10.66 0.16
C VAL A 349 6.15 9.14 0.16
N TYR A 350 5.12 8.59 0.80
CA TYR A 350 4.86 7.14 0.86
C TYR A 350 4.64 6.54 -0.54
N HIS A 351 4.04 7.26 -1.49
CA HIS A 351 3.78 6.76 -2.86
C HIS A 351 5.04 6.29 -3.58
N TRP A 352 6.20 6.87 -3.25
CA TRP A 352 7.47 6.46 -3.84
C TRP A 352 7.82 4.99 -3.55
N ASN A 353 7.26 4.38 -2.49
CA ASN A 353 7.43 2.94 -2.22
C ASN A 353 6.97 2.07 -3.39
N PHE A 354 5.94 2.50 -4.12
CA PHE A 354 5.39 1.74 -5.23
C PHE A 354 6.14 2.00 -6.55
N ALA A 355 6.99 3.03 -6.63
CA ALA A 355 7.69 3.40 -7.88
C ALA A 355 9.21 3.14 -7.83
N CYS A 356 9.82 3.19 -6.65
CA CYS A 356 11.28 3.14 -6.50
C CYS A 356 11.90 1.73 -6.61
N ASN A 357 11.08 0.68 -6.50
CA ASN A 357 11.54 -0.70 -6.38
C ASN A 357 12.48 -1.13 -7.51
N PHE A 358 12.19 -0.76 -8.77
CA PHE A 358 13.06 -1.03 -9.91
C PHE A 358 14.48 -0.48 -9.73
N PHE A 359 14.62 0.77 -9.24
CA PHE A 359 15.93 1.37 -9.02
C PHE A 359 16.70 0.63 -7.94
N LEU A 360 16.02 0.23 -6.86
CA LEU A 360 16.63 -0.57 -5.79
C LEU A 360 17.10 -1.93 -6.31
N TYR A 361 16.31 -2.60 -7.16
CA TYR A 361 16.71 -3.84 -7.81
C TYR A 361 17.93 -3.66 -8.72
N CYS A 362 18.02 -2.54 -9.45
CA CYS A 362 19.16 -2.24 -10.32
C CYS A 362 20.46 -1.96 -9.53
N LEU A 363 20.36 -1.17 -8.47
CA LEU A 363 21.49 -0.76 -7.64
C LEU A 363 22.08 -1.95 -6.87
N THR A 364 21.20 -2.74 -6.26
CA THR A 364 21.62 -3.79 -5.31
C THR A 364 21.68 -5.19 -5.93
N GLY A 365 20.86 -5.45 -6.95
CA GLY A 365 20.58 -6.78 -7.52
C GLY A 365 21.38 -7.08 -8.79
N GLU A 366 22.50 -7.78 -8.63
CA GLU A 366 23.40 -8.11 -9.74
C GLU A 366 22.74 -9.00 -10.83
N LYS A 367 21.87 -9.94 -10.43
CA LYS A 367 21.14 -10.81 -11.36
C LYS A 367 20.15 -9.99 -12.20
N PHE A 368 19.35 -9.15 -11.55
CA PHE A 368 18.38 -8.29 -12.20
C PHE A 368 19.08 -7.38 -13.23
N ARG A 369 20.16 -6.71 -12.81
CA ARG A 369 20.98 -5.85 -13.67
C ARG A 369 21.54 -6.59 -14.89
N ARG A 370 22.05 -7.81 -14.74
CA ARG A 370 22.55 -8.61 -15.88
C ARG A 370 21.46 -8.91 -16.90
N VAL A 371 20.29 -9.33 -16.45
CA VAL A 371 19.16 -9.63 -17.34
C VAL A 371 18.67 -8.36 -18.02
N LEU A 372 18.55 -7.25 -17.29
CA LEU A 372 18.20 -5.94 -17.85
C LEU A 372 19.17 -5.54 -18.97
N ILE A 373 20.49 -5.56 -18.71
CA ILE A 373 21.51 -5.21 -19.72
C ILE A 373 21.41 -6.13 -20.94
N ARG A 374 21.21 -7.43 -20.75
CA ARG A 374 21.04 -8.39 -21.85
C ARG A 374 19.80 -8.07 -22.70
N LYS A 375 18.67 -7.78 -22.06
CA LYS A 375 17.42 -7.42 -22.75
C LYS A 375 17.55 -6.07 -23.47
N LEU A 376 18.15 -5.06 -22.84
CA LEU A 376 18.42 -3.77 -23.47
C LEU A 376 19.37 -3.89 -24.67
N LYS A 377 20.43 -4.70 -24.58
CA LYS A 377 21.31 -4.98 -25.72
C LYS A 377 20.54 -5.64 -26.87
N ASN A 378 19.69 -6.62 -26.58
CA ASN A 378 18.87 -7.26 -27.60
C ASN A 378 17.86 -6.29 -28.23
N CYS A 379 17.21 -5.42 -27.44
CA CYS A 379 16.33 -4.38 -27.97
C CYS A 379 17.09 -3.35 -28.82
N LYS A 380 18.30 -2.96 -28.41
CA LYS A 380 19.15 -2.04 -29.18
C LYS A 380 19.54 -2.67 -30.52
N ILE A 381 19.93 -3.95 -30.53
CA ILE A 381 20.21 -4.71 -31.76
C ILE A 381 18.97 -4.75 -32.67
N ILE A 382 17.77 -4.96 -32.12
CA ILE A 382 16.52 -4.96 -32.89
C ILE A 382 16.18 -3.57 -33.45
N LEU A 383 16.35 -2.49 -32.67
CA LEU A 383 16.14 -1.11 -33.15
C LEU A 383 17.16 -0.69 -34.23
N THR A 384 18.41 -1.16 -34.13
CA THR A 384 19.44 -0.90 -35.15
C THR A 384 19.33 -1.85 -36.35
N SER A 385 18.73 -3.03 -36.18
CA SER A 385 18.47 -4.03 -37.22
C SER A 385 17.11 -3.80 -37.86
N LYS A 386 16.87 -2.62 -38.43
CA LYS A 386 15.78 -2.43 -39.40
C LYS A 386 16.18 -3.07 -40.75
N LYS A 387 16.24 -4.41 -40.78
CA LYS A 387 15.97 -5.24 -41.96
C LYS A 387 15.79 -6.69 -41.52
N SER A 388 14.74 -7.30 -42.08
CA SER A 388 14.25 -8.67 -41.89
C SER A 388 13.42 -8.93 -40.62
N ALA A 389 12.11 -8.75 -40.77
CA ALA A 389 11.09 -9.39 -39.95
C ALA A 389 11.30 -10.92 -39.94
N LYS A 390 11.53 -11.47 -38.75
CA LYS A 390 11.09 -12.82 -38.39
C LYS A 390 10.52 -12.72 -36.98
N CYS A 391 9.23 -13.02 -36.84
CA CYS A 391 8.56 -13.13 -35.55
C CYS A 391 9.39 -14.03 -34.62
N LEU A 392 9.74 -13.49 -33.46
CA LEU A 392 10.33 -14.28 -32.39
C LEU A 392 9.21 -15.18 -31.81
N PRO A 393 9.42 -16.50 -31.63
CA PRO A 393 8.40 -17.34 -31.01
C PRO A 393 8.26 -16.96 -29.53
N TRP A 394 7.09 -16.46 -29.18
CA TRP A 394 6.64 -16.34 -27.79
C TRP A 394 6.42 -17.76 -27.25
N CYS A 395 7.15 -18.12 -26.20
CA CYS A 395 6.95 -19.26 -25.30
C CYS A 395 6.51 -20.61 -25.91
N LYS A 396 7.46 -21.55 -26.08
CA LYS A 396 7.18 -22.95 -25.73
C LYS A 396 7.46 -23.11 -24.24
N CYS A 397 6.42 -23.01 -23.44
CA CYS A 397 6.39 -23.58 -22.10
C CYS A 397 5.61 -24.89 -22.24
N ASP A 398 6.30 -26.00 -22.50
CA ASP A 398 5.69 -27.32 -22.40
C ASP A 398 6.68 -28.32 -21.78
N ASP A 399 6.09 -29.29 -21.08
CA ASP A 399 6.68 -30.45 -20.39
C ASP A 399 7.39 -30.25 -19.05
N ARG A 400 6.71 -29.59 -18.08
CA ARG A 400 6.94 -29.90 -16.65
C ARG A 400 5.68 -29.94 -15.78
N LEU A 401 4.53 -30.24 -16.39
CA LEU A 401 3.25 -30.49 -15.69
C LEU A 401 2.71 -31.92 -15.91
N LYS A 402 3.59 -32.90 -16.15
CA LYS A 402 3.26 -34.34 -16.06
C LYS A 402 3.97 -34.97 -14.86
N SER A 403 3.54 -34.59 -13.65
CA SER A 403 3.68 -35.42 -12.43
C SER A 403 2.95 -34.73 -11.28
N ILE A 404 1.63 -34.58 -11.41
CA ILE A 404 0.75 -34.44 -10.25
C ILE A 404 -0.29 -35.53 -10.42
N ARG A 405 0.04 -36.69 -9.85
CA ARG A 405 -0.87 -37.82 -9.66
C ARG A 405 -1.95 -37.32 -8.68
N THR A 406 -3.12 -36.94 -9.19
CA THR A 406 -4.31 -36.69 -8.38
C THR A 406 -4.94 -38.03 -8.00
N PRO A 407 -5.09 -38.37 -6.71
CA PRO A 407 -6.05 -39.38 -6.31
C PRO A 407 -7.43 -38.72 -6.13
N SER A 408 -8.44 -39.41 -6.65
CA SER A 408 -9.84 -39.34 -6.20
C SER A 408 -10.69 -38.13 -6.63
N ILE A 409 -11.11 -38.12 -7.89
CA ILE A 409 -12.46 -37.70 -8.28
C ILE A 409 -13.04 -38.84 -9.10
N LEU A 410 -13.60 -39.82 -8.41
CA LEU A 410 -14.37 -40.94 -8.98
C LEU A 410 -15.74 -40.90 -8.31
N LEU A 411 -16.56 -39.96 -8.76
CA LEU A 411 -18.00 -39.96 -8.55
C LEU A 411 -18.60 -38.90 -9.47
N ILE A 412 -19.63 -39.34 -10.22
CA ILE A 412 -20.46 -38.55 -11.13
C ILE A 412 -19.88 -38.42 -12.55
N LYS A 413 -20.06 -39.48 -13.35
CA LYS A 413 -20.45 -39.42 -14.77
C LYS A 413 -20.64 -40.85 -15.32
N VAL A 414 -21.76 -41.47 -14.95
CA VAL A 414 -22.35 -42.59 -15.70
C VAL A 414 -23.83 -42.24 -15.84
N VAL A 415 -24.18 -41.48 -16.86
CA VAL A 415 -25.47 -41.47 -17.57
C VAL A 415 -25.21 -40.77 -18.91
N THR A 416 -25.75 -41.34 -20.00
CA THR A 416 -25.69 -40.92 -21.42
C THR A 416 -24.39 -41.32 -22.14
N PHE A 417 -24.37 -41.99 -23.30
CA PHE A 417 -25.33 -42.33 -24.35
C PHE A 417 -24.77 -43.58 -25.09
N ASP A 418 -25.60 -44.51 -25.55
CA ASP A 418 -25.69 -44.80 -27.00
C ASP A 418 -26.76 -45.86 -27.30
N GLU A 419 -27.78 -45.44 -28.04
CA GLU A 419 -28.65 -46.31 -28.83
C GLU A 419 -27.97 -46.58 -30.17
N SER A 420 -28.25 -47.76 -30.72
CA SER A 420 -28.10 -48.16 -32.13
C SER A 420 -26.74 -48.70 -32.62
N SER A 421 -26.57 -50.02 -32.46
CA SER A 421 -26.11 -50.90 -33.55
C SER A 421 -26.65 -52.30 -33.27
N VAL A 422 -27.80 -52.66 -33.86
CA VAL A 422 -27.91 -53.61 -34.98
C VAL A 422 -27.46 -55.04 -34.61
N ASN A 423 -28.49 -55.83 -34.31
CA ASN A 423 -28.81 -57.17 -34.79
C ASN A 423 -27.80 -58.33 -34.72
N ASP A 424 -28.40 -59.48 -34.37
CA ASP A 424 -27.99 -60.86 -34.67
C ASP A 424 -26.92 -61.52 -33.79
N ASN A 425 -27.37 -62.26 -32.77
CA ASN A 425 -27.34 -63.74 -32.76
C ASN A 425 -27.75 -64.27 -31.37
N ILE A 426 -28.97 -64.81 -31.25
CA ILE A 426 -29.25 -66.26 -31.25
C ILE A 426 -29.19 -66.91 -29.84
N THR A 427 -30.42 -67.09 -29.32
CA THR A 427 -30.97 -68.25 -28.57
C THR A 427 -30.63 -68.56 -27.11
N THR A 428 -31.73 -68.72 -26.36
CA THR A 428 -32.03 -69.75 -25.32
C THR A 428 -31.28 -69.62 -23.99
N GLN A 429 -31.89 -69.75 -22.80
CA GLN A 429 -33.08 -70.50 -22.41
C GLN A 429 -33.48 -70.09 -20.96
N HIS A 430 -34.80 -70.01 -20.72
CA HIS A 430 -35.57 -70.42 -19.53
C HIS A 430 -35.13 -70.08 -18.09
N ASN A 431 -36.09 -69.46 -17.36
CA ASN A 431 -36.68 -69.86 -16.05
C ASN A 431 -35.75 -70.03 -14.84
N ASP A 432 -36.12 -69.77 -13.58
CA ASP A 432 -37.38 -69.50 -12.90
C ASP A 432 -37.02 -69.05 -11.46
N VAL A 433 -37.83 -68.14 -10.91
CA VAL A 433 -38.47 -68.23 -9.57
C VAL A 433 -37.68 -68.13 -8.24
N ALA A 434 -38.32 -67.36 -7.34
CA ALA A 434 -38.34 -67.33 -5.86
C ALA A 434 -37.08 -66.81 -5.14
N SER A 435 -37.11 -65.72 -4.36
CA SER A 435 -37.98 -65.29 -3.25
C SER A 435 -37.81 -66.07 -1.94
N ILE A 436 -37.32 -65.34 -0.93
CA ILE A 436 -37.58 -65.46 0.52
C ILE A 436 -36.68 -66.45 1.29
N THR A 437 -35.67 -65.92 1.98
CA THR A 437 -35.79 -65.58 3.42
C THR A 437 -34.77 -64.50 3.79
#